data_AF-A0A951E6U4-F1
#
_entry.id   AF-A0A951E6U4-F1
#
_cell.length_a   1.000
_cell.length_b   1.000
_cell.length_c   1.000
_cell.angle_alpha   90.00
_cell.angle_beta   90.00
_cell.angle_gamma   90.00
#
_symmetry.space_group_name_H-M   'P 1'
#
loop_
_entity.id
_entity.type
_entity.pdbx_description
1 polymer ?
#
loop_
_entity_poly.entity_id
_entity_poly.type
_entity_poly.pdbx_seq_one_letter_code
_entity_poly.pdbx_strand_id
1 'polypeptide(L)'
;MRSPLKGDAPEGHAPMALTSAQRKLRAQIAANTRWSKEDPAPTGLRGQAGLLARFEREVDPQGILTPAERIRRAQAARRAHMQRLALASSKARQARSAAGKVTPA
;
A
#
# COMPACT_ATOMS: atom_id res chain seq x y z
N MET A 1 -37.99 -46.02 25.44
CA MET A 1 -37.98 -45.94 23.95
C MET A 1 -38.36 -44.54 23.53
N ARG A 2 -37.48 -43.90 22.74
CA ARG A 2 -37.68 -42.76 21.82
C ARG A 2 -38.20 -41.41 22.35
N SER A 3 -37.27 -40.45 22.37
CA SER A 3 -37.51 -39.02 22.15
C SER A 3 -38.34 -38.75 20.90
N PRO A 4 -38.95 -37.56 20.79
CA PRO A 4 -39.02 -36.84 19.54
C PRO A 4 -38.05 -35.66 19.54
N LEU A 5 -37.31 -35.60 18.44
CA LEU A 5 -36.41 -34.56 18.00
C LEU A 5 -37.20 -33.26 17.83
N LYS A 6 -36.86 -32.21 18.60
CA LYS A 6 -37.16 -30.84 18.18
C LYS A 6 -35.92 -30.34 17.44
N GLY A 7 -36.04 -30.32 16.12
CA GLY A 7 -35.07 -29.68 15.25
C GLY A 7 -35.09 -28.19 15.52
N ASP A 8 -34.00 -27.69 16.08
CA ASP A 8 -33.65 -26.29 15.95
C ASP A 8 -32.75 -26.15 14.73
N ALA A 9 -33.17 -25.22 13.88
CA ALA A 9 -32.60 -24.87 12.59
C ALA A 9 -31.07 -24.67 12.67
N PRO A 10 -30.33 -24.85 11.55
CA PRO A 10 -28.89 -24.64 11.54
C PRO A 10 -28.59 -23.23 12.02
N GLU A 11 -27.89 -23.14 13.16
CA GLU A 11 -27.37 -21.88 13.66
C GLU A 11 -26.64 -21.17 12.52
N GLY A 12 -27.05 -19.93 12.30
CA GLY A 12 -26.51 -19.06 11.27
C GLY A 12 -25.01 -18.96 11.44
N HIS A 13 -24.27 -19.72 10.62
CA HIS A 13 -22.86 -19.48 10.42
C HIS A 13 -22.77 -18.10 9.77
N ALA A 14 -22.43 -17.10 10.57
CA ALA A 14 -22.03 -15.79 10.06
C ALA A 14 -21.08 -16.04 8.87
N PRO A 15 -21.33 -15.45 7.68
CA PRO A 15 -20.62 -15.83 6.47
C PRO A 15 -19.12 -15.71 6.74
N MET A 16 -18.40 -16.84 6.67
CA MET A 16 -16.98 -16.88 7.01
C MET A 16 -16.25 -15.77 6.26
N ALA A 17 -15.90 -14.71 6.98
CA ALA A 17 -15.13 -13.62 6.42
C ALA A 17 -13.82 -14.24 5.89
N LEU A 18 -13.54 -14.02 4.60
CA LEU A 18 -12.37 -14.57 3.92
C LEU A 18 -11.11 -14.50 4.80
N THR A 19 -10.31 -15.56 4.84
CA THR A 19 -9.02 -15.53 5.55
C THR A 19 -8.10 -14.45 4.98
N SER A 20 -7.05 -14.07 5.71
CA SER A 20 -6.07 -13.09 5.22
C SER A 20 -5.44 -13.50 3.87
N ALA A 21 -5.16 -14.79 3.70
CA ALA A 21 -4.64 -15.37 2.46
C ALA A 21 -5.67 -15.27 1.31
N GLN A 22 -6.93 -15.62 1.57
CA GLN A 22 -8.00 -15.52 0.57
C GLN A 22 -8.29 -14.07 0.18
N ARG A 23 -8.28 -13.12 1.13
CA ARG A 23 -8.40 -11.68 0.84
C ARG A 23 -7.27 -11.18 -0.05
N LYS A 24 -6.03 -11.63 0.21
CA LYS A 24 -4.86 -11.31 -0.61
C LYS A 24 -5.03 -11.84 -2.04
N LEU A 25 -5.43 -13.10 -2.19
CA LEU A 25 -5.67 -13.72 -3.50
C LEU A 25 -6.76 -12.97 -4.28
N ARG A 26 -7.87 -12.63 -3.63
CA ARG A 26 -8.95 -11.83 -4.24
C ARG A 26 -8.46 -10.46 -4.73
N ALA A 27 -7.64 -9.78 -3.94
CA ALA A 27 -7.05 -8.50 -4.33
C ALA A 27 -6.10 -8.64 -5.54
N GLN A 28 -5.31 -9.73 -5.58
CA GLN A 28 -4.43 -10.01 -6.72
C GLN A 28 -5.20 -10.28 -8.01
N ILE A 29 -6.28 -11.08 -7.94
CA ILE A 29 -7.18 -11.32 -9.07
C ILE A 29 -7.72 -9.99 -9.59
N ALA A 30 -8.27 -9.15 -8.72
CA ALA A 30 -8.80 -7.84 -9.11
C ALA A 30 -7.75 -6.93 -9.78
N ALA A 31 -6.53 -6.89 -9.24
CA ALA A 31 -5.43 -6.10 -9.82
C ALA A 31 -5.04 -6.62 -11.22
N ASN A 32 -4.84 -7.93 -11.38
CA ASN A 32 -4.49 -8.53 -12.66
C ASN A 32 -5.60 -8.35 -13.71
N THR A 33 -6.86 -8.51 -13.32
CA THR A 33 -8.02 -8.27 -14.21
C THR A 33 -8.13 -6.81 -14.64
N ARG A 34 -7.74 -5.86 -13.79
CA ARG A 34 -7.69 -4.45 -14.17
C ARG A 34 -6.56 -4.19 -15.17
N TRP A 35 -5.36 -4.64 -14.86
CA TRP A 35 -4.18 -4.40 -15.71
C TRP A 35 -4.20 -5.19 -17.03
N SER A 36 -5.02 -6.23 -17.14
CA SER A 36 -5.27 -6.86 -18.44
C SER A 36 -6.11 -5.98 -19.38
N LYS A 37 -6.74 -4.91 -18.87
CA LYS A 37 -7.63 -4.01 -19.64
C LYS A 37 -7.04 -2.61 -19.85
N GLU A 38 -6.10 -2.21 -19.00
CA GLU A 38 -5.53 -0.86 -18.97
C GLU A 38 -4.00 -0.92 -19.09
N ASP A 39 -3.39 -0.04 -19.89
CA ASP A 39 -1.96 0.24 -19.78
C ASP A 39 -1.72 1.16 -18.57
N PRO A 40 -1.00 0.71 -17.52
CA PRO A 40 -0.75 1.52 -16.34
C PRO A 40 0.36 2.57 -16.55
N ALA A 41 1.18 2.47 -17.59
CA ALA A 41 2.36 3.31 -17.77
C ALA A 41 2.04 4.82 -17.84
N PRO A 42 1.01 5.28 -18.59
CA PRO A 42 0.69 6.71 -18.68
C PRO A 42 0.29 7.32 -17.33
N THR A 43 -0.44 6.57 -16.51
CA THR A 43 -0.86 7.02 -15.17
C THR A 43 0.33 7.14 -14.23
N GLY A 44 1.25 6.17 -14.29
CA GLY A 44 2.50 6.21 -13.55
C GLY A 44 3.35 7.43 -13.91
N LEU A 45 3.53 7.71 -15.20
CA LEU A 45 4.31 8.85 -15.68
C LEU A 45 3.73 10.19 -15.20
N ARG A 46 2.41 10.38 -15.28
CA ARG A 46 1.73 11.58 -14.78
C ARG A 46 1.94 11.77 -13.27
N GLY A 47 1.85 10.70 -12.49
CA GLY A 47 2.11 10.75 -11.05
C GLY A 47 3.54 11.15 -10.72
N GLN A 48 4.52 10.60 -11.46
CA GLN A 48 5.93 10.93 -11.26
C GLN A 48 6.23 12.40 -11.60
N ALA A 49 5.64 12.93 -12.67
CA ALA A 49 5.77 14.33 -13.06
C ALA A 49 5.18 15.26 -11.99
N GLY A 50 3.98 14.97 -11.49
CA GLY A 50 3.35 15.77 -10.43
C GLY A 50 4.16 15.79 -9.13
N LEU A 51 4.74 14.64 -8.75
CA LEU A 51 5.59 14.54 -7.57
C LEU A 51 6.89 15.35 -7.75
N LEU A 52 7.50 15.32 -8.94
CA LEU A 52 8.70 16.10 -9.22
C LEU A 52 8.42 17.61 -9.18
N ALA A 53 7.32 18.07 -9.80
CA ALA A 53 6.91 19.47 -9.78
C ALA A 53 6.66 20.00 -8.36
N ARG A 54 6.17 19.16 -7.45
CA ARG A 54 6.09 19.50 -6.04
C ARG A 54 7.47 19.79 -5.45
N PHE A 55 8.45 18.91 -5.69
CA PHE A 55 9.80 19.11 -5.17
C PHE A 55 10.49 20.32 -5.77
N GLU A 56 10.25 20.65 -7.04
CA GLU A 56 10.77 21.88 -7.66
C GLU A 56 10.31 23.14 -6.91
N ARG A 57 9.02 23.21 -6.51
CA ARG A 57 8.49 24.31 -5.70
C ARG A 57 9.04 24.33 -4.27
N GLU A 58 9.31 23.15 -3.68
CA GLU A 58 9.87 23.06 -2.33
C GLU A 58 11.34 23.51 -2.28
N VAL A 59 12.15 23.18 -3.29
CA VAL A 59 13.59 23.51 -3.32
C VAL A 59 13.88 24.92 -3.84
N ASP A 60 12.93 25.53 -4.54
CA ASP A 60 13.03 26.89 -5.06
C ASP A 60 11.70 27.67 -4.95
N PRO A 61 11.24 28.01 -3.72
CA PRO A 61 9.96 28.67 -3.53
C PRO A 61 9.87 30.06 -4.17
N GLN A 62 11.01 30.74 -4.29
CA GLN A 62 11.12 32.09 -4.84
C GLN A 62 11.50 32.10 -6.33
N GLY A 63 11.77 30.93 -6.92
CA GLY A 63 12.08 30.82 -8.35
C GLY A 63 13.44 31.39 -8.79
N ILE A 64 14.39 31.55 -7.86
CA ILE A 64 15.66 32.25 -8.08
C ILE A 64 16.72 31.33 -8.71
N LEU A 65 16.59 30.01 -8.55
CA LEU A 65 17.57 29.06 -9.08
C LEU A 65 17.47 28.94 -10.59
N THR A 66 18.62 28.68 -11.22
CA THR A 66 18.64 28.28 -12.64
C THR A 66 17.84 26.98 -12.84
N PRO A 67 17.23 26.76 -14.01
CA PRO A 67 16.46 25.56 -14.26
C PRO A 67 17.24 24.26 -13.99
N ALA A 68 18.53 24.22 -14.36
CA ALA A 68 19.40 23.08 -14.15
C ALA A 68 19.60 22.78 -12.64
N GLU A 69 19.87 23.80 -11.82
CA GLU A 69 20.08 23.61 -10.39
C GLU A 69 18.76 23.29 -9.67
N ARG A 70 17.64 23.88 -10.10
CA ARG A 70 16.30 23.54 -9.60
C ARG A 70 15.99 22.06 -9.82
N ILE A 71 16.20 21.55 -11.04
CA ILE A 71 15.99 20.13 -11.37
C ILE A 71 16.91 19.24 -10.53
N ARG A 72 18.21 19.58 -10.44
CA ARG A 72 19.19 18.81 -9.65
C ARG A 72 18.75 18.69 -8.19
N ARG A 73 18.33 19.81 -7.58
CA ARG A 73 17.84 19.84 -6.20
C ARG A 73 16.51 19.10 -6.04
N ALA A 74 15.57 19.24 -6.97
CA ALA A 74 14.29 18.54 -6.92
C ALA A 74 14.46 17.01 -6.99
N GLN A 75 15.37 16.53 -7.85
CA GLN A 75 15.72 15.12 -7.92
C GLN A 75 16.36 14.60 -6.61
N ALA A 76 17.24 15.39 -5.99
CA ALA A 76 17.83 15.07 -4.69
C ALA A 76 16.77 15.02 -3.59
N ALA A 77 15.86 16.00 -3.54
CA ALA A 77 14.74 16.04 -2.59
C ALA A 77 13.82 14.83 -2.76
N ARG A 78 13.50 14.45 -4.01
CA ARG A 78 12.74 13.23 -4.31
C ARG A 78 13.43 11.98 -3.78
N ARG A 79 14.74 11.81 -4.01
CA ARG A 79 15.51 10.66 -3.50
C ARG A 79 15.46 10.59 -1.97
N ALA A 80 15.70 11.72 -1.31
CA ALA A 80 15.64 11.81 0.15
C ALA A 80 14.24 11.45 0.69
N HIS A 81 13.18 11.94 0.06
CA HIS A 81 11.80 11.60 0.43
C HIS A 81 11.54 10.10 0.37
N MET A 82 11.90 9.46 -0.75
CA MET A 82 11.70 8.01 -0.91
C MET A 82 12.55 7.20 0.09
N GLN A 83 13.76 7.65 0.40
CA GLN A 83 14.61 7.03 1.42
C GLN A 83 13.99 7.12 2.81
N ARG A 84 13.38 8.26 3.18
CA ARG A 84 12.66 8.40 4.47
C ARG A 84 11.47 7.44 4.54
N LEU A 85 10.69 7.31 3.47
CA LEU A 85 9.59 6.34 3.41
C LEU A 85 10.09 4.90 3.56
N ALA A 86 11.17 4.54 2.87
CA ALA A 86 11.77 3.21 2.97
C ALA A 86 12.28 2.91 4.38
N LEU A 87 12.94 3.87 5.03
CA LEU A 87 13.42 3.76 6.40
C LEU A 87 12.25 3.58 7.39
N ALA A 88 11.21 4.41 7.29
CA ALA A 88 10.02 4.29 8.12
C ALA A 88 9.32 2.93 7.93
N SER A 89 9.19 2.47 6.68
CA SER A 89 8.64 1.16 6.34
C SER A 89 9.46 0.01 6.92
N SER A 90 10.79 0.11 6.85
CA SER A 90 11.71 -0.88 7.43
C SER A 90 11.52 -0.99 8.95
N LYS A 91 11.54 0.14 9.67
CA LYS A 91 11.29 0.20 11.11
C LYS A 91 9.93 -0.43 11.48
N ALA A 92 8.88 -0.09 10.73
CA ALA A 92 7.54 -0.63 10.97
C ALA A 92 7.44 -2.15 10.71
N ARG A 93 8.21 -2.71 9.77
CA ARG A 93 8.28 -4.16 9.56
C ARG A 93 9.03 -4.85 10.70
N GLN A 94 10.15 -4.27 11.14
CA GLN A 94 10.94 -4.81 12.26
C GLN A 94 10.08 -4.89 13.54
N ALA A 95 9.36 -3.82 13.89
CA ALA A 95 8.47 -3.79 15.04
C ALA A 95 7.38 -4.88 14.99
N ARG A 96 6.74 -5.09 13.83
CA ARG A 96 5.73 -6.15 13.64
C ARG A 96 6.32 -7.55 13.78
N SER A 97 7.52 -7.78 13.25
CA SER A 97 8.19 -9.07 13.39
C SER A 97 8.61 -9.36 14.83
N ALA A 98 8.96 -8.33 15.61
CA ALA A 98 9.25 -8.46 17.03
C ALA A 98 7.97 -8.78 17.84
N ALA A 99 6.86 -8.09 17.55
CA ALA A 99 5.57 -8.35 18.19
C ALA A 99 5.00 -9.74 17.86
N GLY A 100 5.15 -10.21 16.62
CA GLY A 100 4.70 -11.55 16.20
C GLY A 100 5.56 -12.71 16.72
N LYS A 101 6.75 -12.43 17.26
CA LYS A 101 7.61 -13.43 17.93
C LYS A 101 7.30 -13.58 19.43
N VAL A 102 6.44 -12.73 19.99
CA VAL A 102 5.92 -12.92 21.34
C VAL A 102 4.77 -13.91 21.26
N THR A 103 5.07 -15.19 21.45
CA THR A 103 4.05 -16.22 21.67
C THR A 103 3.30 -15.87 22.96
N PRO A 104 1.97 -15.67 22.95
CA PRO A 104 1.22 -15.57 24.19
C PRO A 104 1.30 -16.93 24.90
N ALA A 105 1.73 -16.90 26.17
CA ALA A 105 1.70 -18.05 27.07
C ALA A 105 0.27 -18.44 27.43
#